data_AF-A0A970KKD4-F1
#
_entry.id   AF-A0A970KKD4-F1
#
_cell.length_a   1.000
_cell.length_b   1.000
_cell.length_c   1.000
_cell.angle_alpha   90.00
_cell.angle_beta   90.00
_cell.angle_gamma   90.00
#
_symmetry.space_group_name_H-M   'P 1'
#
loop_
_entity.id
_entity.type
_entity.pdbx_description
1 polymer ?
#
loop_
_entity_poly.entity_id
_entity_poly.type
_entity_poly.pdbx_seq_one_letter_code
_entity_poly.pdbx_strand_id
1 'polypeptide(L)'
;MMRNGWRQLDAGRRGRRLPALGAAVLLAAFSALSQTAKFVLIDADGLGHGPYPMALDSTILDGTFTAAFRGGASATFSATADNREWGPYFFTNQASLCIGDQTYEVLLTTAEFDEAFAAGADTRHLAQVMEAAVTNDEASAGIGLIEAAKAGHARHRNTREVEQALASLAKRAAEEEAMKAAGKVKFEGQWLDAKEAGRRYAARMREQGFVQEDGKWMSPDDAREYRMEKARAAARKMAEERRQFEQNKCRRCDGSGTIYFEIRPAPVVVGQRGSSRQPDLRIERPGVPPKNSKYAVERSACPDCKGSGKRQ
;
A
#
# COMPACT_ATOMS: atom_id res chain seq x y z
N MET A 1 55.52 56.01 -14.31
CA MET A 1 55.73 55.28 -13.04
C MET A 1 56.11 53.85 -13.38
N MET A 2 57.28 53.42 -12.87
CA MET A 2 57.75 52.05 -12.57
C MET A 2 57.19 50.87 -13.39
N ARG A 3 57.96 50.25 -14.29
CA ARG A 3 59.08 49.30 -14.10
C ARG A 3 58.64 47.84 -13.91
N ASN A 4 59.12 47.03 -14.87
CA ASN A 4 59.74 45.71 -14.74
C ASN A 4 58.84 44.53 -14.28
N GLY A 5 58.95 43.32 -14.85
CA GLY A 5 60.13 42.80 -15.54
C GLY A 5 59.91 41.48 -16.28
N TRP A 6 60.84 41.29 -17.20
CA TRP A 6 61.18 40.08 -17.92
C TRP A 6 61.60 38.95 -16.97
N ARG A 7 61.28 37.71 -17.35
CA ARG A 7 62.26 36.61 -17.36
C ARG A 7 61.88 35.53 -18.36
N GLN A 8 62.74 35.47 -19.36
CA GLN A 8 63.04 34.40 -20.31
C GLN A 8 63.69 33.22 -19.59
N LEU A 9 63.64 32.02 -20.19
CA LEU A 9 64.66 30.93 -20.20
C LEU A 9 64.00 29.73 -20.95
N ASP A 10 64.20 29.57 -22.25
CA ASP A 10 65.32 28.93 -22.96
C ASP A 10 65.33 27.38 -22.96
N ALA A 11 65.06 26.86 -24.16
CA ALA A 11 65.80 25.87 -24.94
C ALA A 11 66.25 24.52 -24.32
N GLY A 12 65.83 23.44 -25.01
CA GLY A 12 66.46 22.11 -24.84
C GLY A 12 66.05 21.09 -25.92
N ARG A 13 66.84 21.02 -27.00
CA ARG A 13 66.80 20.00 -28.07
C ARG A 13 66.79 18.55 -27.54
N ARG A 14 66.16 17.63 -28.28
CA ARG A 14 66.80 16.40 -28.84
C ARG A 14 65.83 15.62 -29.73
N GLY A 15 66.21 15.44 -30.98
CA GLY A 15 65.48 14.58 -31.92
C GLY A 15 65.72 13.09 -31.67
N ARG A 16 64.81 12.27 -32.18
CA ARG A 16 65.06 10.90 -32.63
C ARG A 16 64.17 10.58 -33.83
N ARG A 17 64.81 10.16 -34.91
CA ARG A 17 64.22 9.62 -36.14
C ARG A 17 63.82 8.15 -35.91
N LEU A 18 62.60 7.79 -36.32
CA LEU A 18 62.11 6.51 -36.90
C LEU A 18 62.18 5.22 -36.02
N PRO A 19 61.31 4.20 -36.23
CA PRO A 19 60.77 3.77 -37.52
C PRO A 19 59.25 3.50 -37.64
N ALA A 20 58.82 3.56 -38.90
CA ALA A 20 57.50 3.31 -39.45
C ALA A 20 57.18 1.81 -39.58
N LEU A 21 57.02 1.10 -38.46
CA LEU A 21 56.66 -0.33 -38.43
C LEU A 21 55.60 -0.65 -37.35
N GLY A 22 54.65 0.27 -37.13
CA GLY A 22 53.51 0.07 -36.22
C GLY A 22 52.13 0.30 -36.84
N ALA A 23 52.06 0.91 -38.03
CA ALA A 23 50.79 1.30 -38.64
C ALA A 23 50.14 0.19 -39.51
N ALA A 24 50.89 -0.85 -39.90
CA ALA A 24 50.37 -1.92 -40.77
C ALA A 24 49.77 -3.11 -40.01
N VAL A 25 50.04 -3.26 -38.71
CA VAL A 25 49.50 -4.39 -37.90
C VAL A 25 48.21 -4.00 -37.16
N LEU A 26 47.96 -2.71 -36.92
CA LEU A 26 46.70 -2.21 -36.34
C LEU A 26 45.56 -2.04 -37.37
N LEU A 27 45.87 -2.04 -38.67
CA LEU A 27 44.88 -2.00 -39.75
C LEU A 27 44.46 -3.40 -40.24
N ALA A 28 45.20 -4.46 -39.90
CA ALA A 28 44.84 -5.85 -40.22
C ALA A 28 44.07 -6.56 -39.08
N ALA A 29 44.05 -6.00 -37.87
CA ALA A 29 43.28 -6.52 -36.73
C ALA A 29 41.82 -6.01 -36.69
N PHE A 30 41.44 -5.05 -37.54
CA PHE A 30 40.04 -4.61 -37.72
C PHE A 30 39.29 -5.33 -38.84
N SER A 31 39.96 -6.22 -39.58
CA SER A 31 39.38 -6.98 -40.70
C SER A 31 39.10 -8.45 -40.38
N ALA A 32 39.17 -8.87 -39.12
CA ALA A 32 38.98 -10.26 -38.72
C ALA A 32 38.00 -10.41 -37.54
N LEU A 33 36.81 -9.80 -37.64
CA LEU A 33 35.58 -10.21 -36.93
C LEU A 33 34.34 -9.40 -37.39
N SER A 34 34.23 -9.04 -38.67
CA SER A 34 32.95 -8.61 -39.23
C SER A 34 32.13 -9.84 -39.66
N GLN A 35 31.63 -10.59 -38.68
CA GLN A 35 30.34 -11.24 -38.94
C GLN A 35 29.33 -10.10 -39.08
N THR A 36 29.11 -9.64 -40.30
CA THR A 36 28.07 -8.65 -40.56
C THR A 36 26.75 -9.26 -40.11
N ALA A 37 26.16 -8.69 -39.06
CA ALA A 37 24.83 -9.06 -38.60
C ALA A 37 23.88 -9.03 -39.81
N LYS A 38 22.97 -10.00 -39.88
CA LYS A 38 22.02 -10.14 -40.98
C LYS A 38 20.60 -10.03 -40.47
N PHE A 39 19.69 -9.59 -41.33
CA PHE A 39 18.28 -9.47 -41.01
C PHE A 39 17.38 -9.87 -42.18
N VAL A 40 16.16 -10.29 -41.87
CA VAL A 40 15.08 -10.58 -42.81
C VAL A 40 13.93 -9.62 -42.53
N LEU A 41 13.26 -9.14 -43.57
CA LEU A 41 12.00 -8.39 -43.45
C LEU A 41 10.84 -9.32 -43.78
N ILE A 42 9.83 -9.39 -42.93
CA ILE A 42 8.64 -10.22 -43.13
C ILE A 42 7.47 -9.28 -43.42
N ASP A 43 6.80 -9.45 -44.55
CA ASP A 43 5.64 -8.62 -44.89
C ASP A 43 4.34 -9.09 -44.20
N ALA A 44 3.25 -8.36 -44.45
CA ALA A 44 1.94 -8.65 -43.85
C ALA A 44 1.36 -10.01 -44.25
N ASP A 45 1.78 -10.58 -45.39
CA ASP A 45 1.37 -11.90 -45.86
C ASP A 45 2.27 -13.02 -45.29
N GLY A 46 3.28 -12.66 -44.49
CA GLY A 46 4.23 -13.58 -43.87
C GLY A 46 5.37 -14.03 -44.80
N LEU A 47 5.56 -13.36 -45.95
CA LEU A 47 6.65 -13.65 -46.87
C LEU A 47 7.93 -12.93 -46.40
N GLY A 48 9.02 -13.70 -46.30
CA GLY A 48 10.33 -13.20 -45.89
C GLY A 48 11.18 -12.69 -47.06
N HIS A 49 11.71 -11.48 -46.91
CA HIS A 49 12.60 -10.79 -47.84
C HIS A 49 14.01 -10.67 -47.23
N GLY A 50 15.03 -11.18 -47.93
CA GLY A 50 16.41 -11.22 -47.44
C GLY A 50 17.04 -12.62 -47.47
N PRO A 51 18.08 -12.91 -46.66
CA PRO A 51 18.66 -12.07 -45.61
C PRO A 51 19.56 -10.96 -46.16
N TYR A 52 19.42 -9.76 -45.58
CA TYR A 52 20.21 -8.58 -45.90
C TYR A 52 21.37 -8.40 -44.91
N PRO A 53 22.54 -7.94 -45.36
CA PRO A 53 23.63 -7.57 -44.47
C PRO A 53 23.32 -6.24 -43.76
N MET A 54 23.72 -6.11 -42.50
CA MET A 54 23.73 -4.84 -41.77
C MET A 54 25.04 -4.09 -42.06
N ALA A 55 25.29 -3.81 -43.34
CA ALA A 55 26.45 -3.04 -43.81
C ALA A 55 26.01 -1.65 -44.26
N LEU A 56 26.93 -0.68 -44.23
CA LEU A 56 26.67 0.68 -44.75
C LEU A 56 26.19 0.57 -46.21
N ASP A 57 25.11 1.28 -46.53
CA ASP A 57 24.53 1.39 -47.88
C ASP A 57 24.07 0.05 -48.49
N SER A 58 23.44 -0.80 -47.68
CA SER A 58 22.90 -2.08 -48.16
C SER A 58 21.62 -1.89 -48.98
N THR A 59 21.55 -2.48 -50.17
CA THR A 59 20.33 -2.51 -50.98
C THR A 59 19.41 -3.64 -50.51
N ILE A 60 18.12 -3.33 -50.37
CA ILE A 60 17.09 -4.25 -49.85
C ILE A 60 15.83 -4.19 -50.73
N LEU A 61 14.93 -5.17 -50.55
CA LEU A 61 13.65 -5.27 -51.28
C LEU A 61 13.85 -5.08 -52.80
N ASP A 62 14.67 -5.97 -53.38
CA ASP A 62 15.04 -5.99 -54.80
C ASP A 62 15.64 -4.68 -55.33
N GLY A 63 16.29 -3.89 -54.45
CA GLY A 63 16.94 -2.63 -54.81
C GLY A 63 16.02 -1.42 -54.79
N THR A 64 14.79 -1.58 -54.30
CA THR A 64 13.83 -0.48 -54.12
C THR A 64 14.26 0.50 -53.03
N PHE A 65 15.00 0.00 -52.03
CA PHE A 65 15.49 0.81 -50.91
C PHE A 65 16.98 0.57 -50.63
N THR A 66 17.64 1.58 -50.09
CA THR A 66 18.96 1.51 -49.47
C THR A 66 18.84 1.71 -47.97
N ALA A 67 19.65 1.00 -47.19
CA ALA A 67 19.68 1.05 -45.75
C ALA A 67 21.05 1.51 -45.24
N ALA A 68 21.07 2.59 -44.47
CA ALA A 68 22.26 3.12 -43.84
C ALA A 68 22.26 2.80 -42.33
N PHE A 69 23.12 1.85 -41.94
CA PHE A 69 23.20 1.36 -40.56
C PHE A 69 24.15 2.21 -39.70
N ARG A 70 23.71 2.52 -38.49
CA ARG A 70 24.51 3.21 -37.47
C ARG A 70 24.74 2.29 -36.28
N GLY A 71 25.99 1.87 -36.10
CA GLY A 71 26.44 1.13 -34.92
C GLY A 71 25.74 -0.21 -34.67
N GLY A 72 25.26 -0.88 -35.72
CA GLY A 72 24.62 -2.21 -35.63
C GLY A 72 23.24 -2.25 -34.96
N ALA A 73 22.74 -1.13 -34.44
CA ALA A 73 21.51 -1.08 -33.65
C ALA A 73 20.37 -0.29 -34.31
N SER A 74 20.67 0.53 -35.32
CA SER A 74 19.67 1.34 -36.00
C SER A 74 19.98 1.53 -37.48
N ALA A 75 18.96 1.79 -38.30
CA ALA A 75 19.13 2.18 -39.69
C ALA A 75 18.13 3.25 -40.13
N THR A 76 18.54 4.05 -41.11
CA THR A 76 17.65 4.87 -41.93
C THR A 76 17.53 4.22 -43.30
N PHE A 77 16.33 4.23 -43.86
CA PHE A 77 16.06 3.68 -45.18
C PHE A 77 15.76 4.80 -46.16
N SER A 78 16.25 4.71 -47.38
CA SER A 78 15.97 5.65 -48.45
C SER A 78 15.49 4.93 -49.69
N ALA A 79 14.46 5.45 -50.34
CA ALA A 79 13.99 4.91 -51.62
C ALA A 79 15.01 5.25 -52.71
N THR A 80 15.38 4.27 -53.52
CA THR A 80 16.41 4.46 -54.56
C THR A 80 15.93 5.34 -55.70
N ALA A 81 14.62 5.42 -55.93
CA ALA A 81 14.03 6.20 -57.02
C ALA A 81 14.00 7.72 -56.75
N ASP A 82 13.72 8.14 -55.51
CA ASP A 82 13.46 9.54 -55.17
C ASP A 82 14.19 10.02 -53.90
N ASN A 83 15.02 9.19 -53.27
CA ASN A 83 15.74 9.45 -52.02
C ASN A 83 14.84 9.87 -50.86
N ARG A 84 13.55 9.52 -50.87
CA ARG A 84 12.70 9.71 -49.70
C ARG A 84 13.20 8.85 -48.55
N GLU A 85 13.29 9.42 -47.35
CA GLU A 85 13.86 8.75 -46.17
C GLU A 85 12.78 8.28 -45.18
N TRP A 86 13.04 7.13 -44.54
CA TRP A 86 12.29 6.57 -43.42
C TRP A 86 13.23 6.21 -42.27
N GLY A 87 12.77 6.41 -41.04
CA GLY A 87 13.53 6.14 -39.82
C GLY A 87 14.03 7.40 -39.11
N PRO A 88 14.98 7.27 -38.15
CA PRO A 88 15.73 6.06 -37.82
C PRO A 88 14.86 4.99 -37.15
N TYR A 89 15.12 3.73 -37.46
CA TYR A 89 14.52 2.58 -36.80
C TYR A 89 15.54 1.79 -36.02
N PHE A 90 15.12 1.28 -34.86
CA PHE A 90 15.93 0.39 -34.04
C PHE A 90 15.61 -1.07 -34.38
N PHE A 91 16.63 -1.84 -34.70
CA PHE A 91 16.46 -3.21 -35.16
C PHE A 91 16.28 -4.14 -33.96
N THR A 92 15.10 -4.76 -33.87
CA THR A 92 14.78 -5.82 -32.89
C THR A 92 13.83 -6.82 -33.55
N ASN A 93 13.77 -8.08 -33.10
CA ASN A 93 12.90 -9.10 -33.71
C ASN A 93 11.38 -8.87 -33.54
N GLN A 94 11.02 -7.70 -33.02
CA GLN A 94 9.65 -7.27 -32.71
C GLN A 94 9.40 -5.84 -33.16
N ALA A 95 10.33 -5.26 -33.94
CA ALA A 95 10.13 -3.97 -34.56
C ALA A 95 9.27 -4.15 -35.81
N SER A 96 8.15 -3.43 -35.85
CA SER A 96 7.42 -3.17 -37.09
C SER A 96 8.01 -1.93 -37.76
N LEU A 97 8.60 -2.10 -38.94
CA LEU A 97 9.14 -1.03 -39.76
C LEU A 97 8.13 -0.63 -40.81
N CYS A 98 7.80 0.66 -40.88
CA CYS A 98 7.01 1.19 -42.00
C CYS A 98 7.96 1.78 -43.04
N ILE A 99 8.18 1.07 -44.14
CA ILE A 99 9.04 1.51 -45.25
C ILE A 99 8.15 1.68 -46.47
N GLY A 100 8.09 2.88 -47.03
CA GLY A 100 7.04 3.23 -48.00
C GLY A 100 5.66 3.21 -47.34
N ASP A 101 4.72 2.52 -47.98
CA ASP A 101 3.34 2.30 -47.49
C ASP A 101 3.14 0.91 -46.88
N GLN A 102 4.22 0.12 -46.73
CA GLN A 102 4.17 -1.24 -46.20
C GLN A 102 4.81 -1.34 -44.82
N THR A 103 4.23 -2.21 -43.98
CA THR A 103 4.76 -2.55 -42.66
C THR A 103 5.43 -3.91 -42.73
N TYR A 104 6.66 -3.99 -42.21
CA TYR A 104 7.46 -5.20 -42.16
C TYR A 104 7.84 -5.52 -40.72
N GLU A 105 7.85 -6.80 -40.35
CA GLU A 105 8.52 -7.27 -39.15
C GLU A 105 10.00 -7.56 -39.45
N VAL A 106 10.89 -7.18 -38.54
CA VAL A 106 12.34 -7.46 -38.68
C VAL A 106 12.69 -8.73 -37.95
N LEU A 107 13.50 -9.59 -38.55
CA LEU A 107 14.11 -10.75 -37.89
C LEU A 107 15.63 -10.70 -38.04
N LEU A 108 16.35 -10.42 -36.95
CA LEU A 108 17.80 -10.52 -36.83
C LEU A 108 18.24 -11.98 -36.72
N THR A 109 19.30 -12.35 -37.43
CA THR A 109 19.75 -13.75 -37.55
C THR A 109 21.12 -14.04 -36.89
N THR A 110 21.60 -13.20 -35.95
CA THR A 110 22.93 -13.34 -35.29
C THR A 110 22.88 -13.24 -33.74
N ALA A 111 23.91 -13.78 -33.05
CA ALA A 111 23.94 -14.05 -31.61
C ALA A 111 23.95 -12.83 -30.65
N GLU A 112 24.22 -11.61 -31.14
CA GLU A 112 24.02 -10.36 -30.36
C GLU A 112 22.53 -10.08 -30.04
N PHE A 113 21.63 -10.90 -30.61
CA PHE A 113 20.19 -10.90 -30.40
C PHE A 113 19.76 -11.10 -28.94
N ASP A 114 20.34 -12.04 -28.19
CA ASP A 114 19.86 -12.36 -26.85
C ASP A 114 20.05 -11.19 -25.87
N GLU A 115 21.11 -10.40 -26.06
CA GLU A 115 21.37 -9.20 -25.25
C GLU A 115 20.45 -8.03 -25.60
N ALA A 116 20.17 -7.82 -26.89
CA ALA A 116 19.24 -6.80 -27.37
C ALA A 116 17.78 -7.15 -27.04
N PHE A 117 17.41 -8.44 -27.11
CA PHE A 117 16.10 -8.97 -26.72
C PHE A 117 15.86 -8.81 -25.22
N ALA A 118 16.84 -9.17 -24.38
CA ALA A 118 16.77 -8.96 -22.94
C ALA A 118 16.62 -7.46 -22.60
N ALA A 119 17.41 -6.58 -23.22
CA ALA A 119 17.30 -5.14 -23.01
C ALA A 119 15.95 -4.55 -23.48
N GLY A 120 15.39 -5.06 -24.58
CA GLY A 120 14.07 -4.65 -25.09
C GLY A 120 12.90 -5.20 -24.26
N ALA A 121 13.02 -6.40 -23.70
CA ALA A 121 12.07 -6.95 -22.75
C ALA A 121 12.06 -6.15 -21.43
N ASP A 122 13.25 -5.86 -20.89
CA ASP A 122 13.43 -5.03 -19.69
C ASP A 122 12.81 -3.63 -19.87
N THR A 123 13.04 -3.01 -21.04
CA THR A 123 12.53 -1.65 -21.33
C THR A 123 11.01 -1.62 -21.47
N ARG A 124 10.38 -2.61 -22.10
CA ARG A 124 8.90 -2.68 -22.21
C ARG A 124 8.23 -3.01 -20.89
N HIS A 125 8.82 -3.92 -20.12
CA HIS A 125 8.33 -4.20 -18.77
C HIS A 125 8.39 -2.94 -17.91
N LEU A 126 9.50 -2.18 -17.97
CA LEU A 126 9.61 -0.92 -17.23
C LEU A 126 8.57 0.12 -17.68
N ALA A 127 8.28 0.23 -18.98
CA ALA A 127 7.22 1.10 -19.48
C ALA A 127 5.84 0.71 -18.93
N GLN A 128 5.53 -0.59 -18.87
CA GLN A 128 4.29 -1.10 -18.26
C GLN A 128 4.24 -0.82 -16.74
N VAL A 129 5.35 -1.03 -16.03
CA VAL A 129 5.45 -0.71 -14.60
C VAL A 129 5.27 0.79 -14.38
N MET A 130 5.83 1.65 -15.23
CA MET A 130 5.67 3.09 -15.14
C MET A 130 4.22 3.52 -15.37
N GLU A 131 3.54 2.97 -16.38
CA GLU A 131 2.12 3.26 -16.63
C GLU A 131 1.27 2.92 -15.41
N ALA A 132 1.45 1.71 -14.85
CA ALA A 132 0.77 1.28 -13.64
C ALA A 132 1.15 2.11 -12.39
N ALA A 133 2.42 2.46 -12.24
CA ALA A 133 2.92 3.21 -11.09
C ALA A 133 2.47 4.68 -11.09
N VAL A 134 2.37 5.31 -12.26
CA VAL A 134 1.90 6.70 -12.39
C VAL A 134 0.41 6.80 -12.05
N THR A 135 -0.38 5.78 -12.37
CA THR A 135 -1.81 5.72 -12.01
C THR A 135 -2.05 5.24 -10.58
N ASN A 136 -1.01 4.93 -9.80
CA ASN A 136 -1.17 4.47 -8.42
C ASN A 136 -1.80 5.56 -7.53
N ASP A 137 -2.68 5.13 -6.64
CA ASP A 137 -3.35 5.97 -5.66
C ASP A 137 -2.37 6.59 -4.66
N GLU A 138 -1.27 5.90 -4.34
CA GLU A 138 -0.20 6.40 -3.47
C GLU A 138 1.07 6.63 -4.28
N ALA A 139 1.53 7.88 -4.34
CA ALA A 139 2.70 8.23 -5.14
C ALA A 139 3.98 7.56 -4.63
N SER A 140 4.12 7.38 -3.31
CA SER A 140 5.23 6.65 -2.68
C SER A 140 5.28 5.17 -3.08
N ALA A 141 4.12 4.50 -3.16
CA ALA A 141 4.05 3.12 -3.62
C ALA A 141 4.44 3.01 -5.10
N GLY A 142 4.01 3.96 -5.93
CA GLY A 142 4.44 4.07 -7.33
C GLY A 142 5.96 4.23 -7.49
N ILE A 143 6.60 5.05 -6.66
CA ILE A 143 8.08 5.20 -6.63
C ILE A 143 8.74 3.85 -6.31
N GLY A 144 8.26 3.17 -5.27
CA GLY A 144 8.81 1.86 -4.87
C GLY A 144 8.72 0.80 -5.97
N LEU A 145 7.63 0.78 -6.75
CA LEU A 145 7.47 -0.13 -7.89
C LEU A 145 8.50 0.15 -8.99
N ILE A 146 8.73 1.43 -9.33
CA ILE A 146 9.72 1.81 -10.34
C ILE A 146 11.14 1.52 -9.85
N GLU A 147 11.46 1.81 -8.59
CA GLU A 147 12.79 1.55 -8.01
C GLU A 147 13.10 0.04 -7.93
N ALA A 148 12.13 -0.79 -7.55
CA ALA A 148 12.26 -2.24 -7.55
C ALA A 148 12.48 -2.78 -8.98
N ALA A 149 11.73 -2.28 -9.97
CA ALA A 149 11.92 -2.63 -11.37
C ALA A 149 13.27 -2.15 -11.93
N LYS A 150 13.79 -1.01 -11.49
CA LYS A 150 15.15 -0.57 -11.85
C LYS A 150 16.22 -1.52 -11.29
N ALA A 151 16.06 -1.99 -10.04
CA ALA A 151 17.02 -2.88 -9.40
C ALA A 151 17.04 -4.28 -10.05
N GLY A 152 15.89 -4.77 -10.53
CA GLY A 152 15.77 -6.09 -11.15
C GLY A 152 16.28 -6.20 -12.59
N HIS A 153 16.55 -5.08 -13.25
CA HIS A 153 16.78 -5.03 -14.70
C HIS A 153 17.95 -4.10 -15.02
N ALA A 154 19.17 -4.64 -15.01
CA ALA A 154 20.41 -3.87 -15.11
C ALA A 154 20.70 -3.28 -16.52
N ARG A 155 19.93 -3.65 -17.55
CA ARG A 155 20.22 -3.35 -18.97
C ARG A 155 19.30 -2.29 -19.61
N HIS A 156 18.56 -1.54 -18.79
CA HIS A 156 17.58 -0.53 -19.20
C HIS A 156 18.15 0.59 -20.08
N ARG A 157 17.35 1.04 -21.07
CA ARG A 157 17.70 2.17 -21.97
C ARG A 157 16.83 3.42 -21.82
N ASN A 158 15.66 3.37 -21.17
CA ASN A 158 14.74 4.52 -20.99
C ASN A 158 15.01 5.32 -19.70
N THR A 159 16.25 5.75 -19.48
CA THR A 159 16.64 6.47 -18.24
C THR A 159 15.90 7.79 -18.06
N ARG A 160 15.71 8.57 -19.14
CA ARG A 160 15.08 9.90 -19.08
C ARG A 160 13.60 9.86 -18.72
N GLU A 161 12.83 8.95 -19.29
CA GLU A 161 11.39 8.81 -19.01
C GLU A 161 11.16 8.32 -17.58
N VAL A 162 11.99 7.39 -17.11
CA VAL A 162 12.00 6.90 -15.73
C VAL A 162 12.32 8.02 -14.76
N GLU A 163 13.35 8.83 -15.04
CA GLU A 163 13.68 10.01 -14.24
C GLU A 163 12.54 11.02 -14.20
N GLN A 164 11.87 11.28 -15.32
CA GLN A 164 10.71 12.16 -15.39
C GLN A 164 9.52 11.62 -14.58
N ALA A 165 9.23 10.32 -14.68
CA ALA A 165 8.17 9.68 -13.91
C ALA A 165 8.47 9.70 -12.41
N LEU A 166 9.71 9.38 -12.01
CA LEU A 166 10.15 9.47 -10.61
C LEU A 166 10.10 10.91 -10.09
N ALA A 167 10.52 11.91 -10.87
CA ALA A 167 10.43 13.31 -10.48
C ALA A 167 8.97 13.78 -10.31
N SER A 168 8.09 13.36 -11.23
CA SER A 168 6.65 13.64 -11.15
C SER A 168 6.01 12.99 -9.92
N LEU A 169 6.33 11.72 -9.67
CA LEU A 169 5.85 11.00 -8.49
C LEU A 169 6.43 11.54 -7.19
N ALA A 170 7.70 11.97 -7.17
CA ALA A 170 8.31 12.60 -6.00
C ALA A 170 7.64 13.94 -5.67
N LYS A 171 7.31 14.74 -6.69
CA LYS A 171 6.53 15.97 -6.51
C LYS A 171 5.15 15.66 -5.94
N ARG A 172 4.44 14.68 -6.52
CA ARG A 172 3.14 14.22 -5.98
C ARG A 172 3.29 13.75 -4.54
N ALA A 173 4.25 12.88 -4.22
CA ALA A 173 4.47 12.38 -2.87
C ALA A 173 4.71 13.52 -1.87
N ALA A 174 5.49 14.55 -2.25
CA ALA A 174 5.69 15.73 -1.42
C ALA A 174 4.38 16.51 -1.20
N GLU A 175 3.53 16.65 -2.23
CA GLU A 175 2.19 17.24 -2.11
C GLU A 175 1.28 16.38 -1.22
N GLU A 176 1.31 15.05 -1.35
CA GLU A 176 0.52 14.13 -0.51
C GLU A 176 0.94 14.21 0.96
N GLU A 177 2.25 14.23 1.24
CA GLU A 177 2.77 14.41 2.60
C GLU A 177 2.45 15.80 3.16
N ALA A 178 2.50 16.85 2.35
CA ALA A 178 2.07 18.20 2.77
C ALA A 178 0.57 18.23 3.11
N MET A 179 -0.27 17.54 2.34
CA MET A 179 -1.71 17.45 2.63
C MET A 179 -2.01 16.62 3.88
N LYS A 180 -1.29 15.51 4.09
CA LYS A 180 -1.36 14.73 5.34
C LYS A 180 -0.91 15.57 6.54
N ALA A 181 0.19 16.32 6.42
CA ALA A 181 0.68 17.23 7.45
C ALA A 181 -0.33 18.35 7.76
N ALA A 182 -1.11 18.78 6.76
CA ALA A 182 -2.22 19.71 6.93
C ALA A 182 -3.49 19.05 7.53
N GLY A 183 -3.45 17.77 7.91
CA GLY A 183 -4.56 17.04 8.51
C GLY A 183 -5.65 16.57 7.53
N LYS A 184 -5.35 16.57 6.23
CA LYS A 184 -6.27 16.11 5.19
C LYS A 184 -6.10 14.62 4.93
N VAL A 185 -7.19 14.00 4.49
CA VAL A 185 -7.29 12.58 4.13
C VAL A 185 -7.77 12.49 2.68
N LYS A 186 -7.17 11.58 1.92
CA LYS A 186 -7.56 11.31 0.54
C LYS A 186 -8.80 10.41 0.54
N PHE A 187 -9.90 10.88 -0.04
CA PHE A 187 -11.15 10.15 -0.20
C PHE A 187 -11.61 10.27 -1.65
N GLU A 188 -11.73 9.15 -2.36
CA GLU A 188 -12.15 9.09 -3.77
C GLU A 188 -11.33 10.05 -4.68
N GLY A 189 -10.02 10.04 -4.52
CA GLY A 189 -9.10 10.89 -5.29
C GLY A 189 -9.03 12.36 -4.87
N GLN A 190 -9.86 12.81 -3.92
CA GLN A 190 -9.87 14.18 -3.42
C GLN A 190 -9.28 14.29 -2.01
N TRP A 191 -8.51 15.35 -1.75
CA TRP A 191 -8.03 15.67 -0.41
C TRP A 191 -9.08 16.46 0.36
N LEU A 192 -9.60 15.85 1.42
CA LEU A 192 -10.65 16.43 2.26
C LEU A 192 -10.18 16.49 3.71
N ASP A 193 -10.77 17.38 4.51
CA ASP A 193 -10.57 17.33 5.95
C ASP A 193 -11.12 16.00 6.51
N ALA A 194 -10.46 15.43 7.52
CA ALA A 194 -10.85 14.13 8.08
C ALA A 194 -12.34 14.06 8.49
N LYS A 195 -12.88 15.17 9.02
CA LYS A 195 -14.29 15.29 9.38
C LYS A 195 -15.21 15.24 8.15
N GLU A 196 -14.82 15.88 7.05
CA GLU A 196 -15.58 15.90 5.81
C GLU A 196 -15.52 14.55 5.09
N ALA A 197 -14.32 13.94 5.01
CA ALA A 197 -14.16 12.58 4.52
C ALA A 197 -15.02 11.58 5.29
N GLY A 198 -15.05 11.69 6.63
CA GLY A 198 -15.91 10.88 7.50
C GLY A 198 -17.40 11.08 7.23
N ARG A 199 -17.84 12.33 6.98
CA ARG A 199 -19.24 12.63 6.62
C ARG A 199 -19.62 12.00 5.27
N ARG A 200 -18.78 12.12 4.25
CA ARG A 200 -19.03 11.53 2.93
C ARG A 200 -19.05 10.01 2.98
N TYR A 201 -18.08 9.40 3.66
CA TYR A 201 -18.06 7.97 3.90
C TYR A 201 -19.34 7.50 4.60
N ALA A 202 -19.77 8.20 5.65
CA ALA A 202 -21.00 7.87 6.37
C ALA A 202 -22.26 8.03 5.50
N ALA A 203 -22.34 9.06 4.65
CA ALA A 203 -23.44 9.23 3.71
C ALA A 203 -23.51 8.05 2.72
N ARG A 204 -22.37 7.68 2.14
CA ARG A 204 -22.27 6.54 1.22
C ARG A 204 -22.68 5.22 1.88
N MET A 205 -22.20 4.96 3.10
CA MET A 205 -22.57 3.73 3.82
C MET A 205 -24.09 3.68 4.10
N ARG A 206 -24.72 4.82 4.42
CA ARG A 206 -26.18 4.89 4.58
C ARG A 206 -26.93 4.69 3.27
N GLU A 207 -26.45 5.26 2.17
CA GLU A 207 -27.03 5.06 0.83
C GLU A 207 -26.95 3.59 0.40
N GLN A 208 -25.88 2.89 0.78
CA GLN A 208 -25.72 1.45 0.59
C GLN A 208 -26.55 0.61 1.56
N GLY A 209 -27.28 1.23 2.49
CA GLY A 209 -28.15 0.56 3.45
C GLY A 209 -27.46 0.02 4.70
N PHE A 210 -26.19 0.37 4.95
CA PHE A 210 -25.49 0.01 6.18
C PHE A 210 -25.92 0.89 7.34
N VAL A 211 -25.90 0.31 8.54
CA VAL A 211 -26.22 0.98 9.80
C VAL A 211 -24.97 1.05 10.65
N GLN A 212 -24.79 2.15 11.38
CA GLN A 212 -23.66 2.31 12.30
C GLN A 212 -24.09 1.95 13.73
N GLU A 213 -23.48 0.91 14.30
CA GLU A 213 -23.70 0.46 15.69
C GLU A 213 -22.34 0.42 16.42
N ASP A 214 -22.26 1.06 17.59
CA ASP A 214 -21.02 1.18 18.39
C ASP A 214 -19.78 1.61 17.58
N GLY A 215 -19.98 2.50 16.60
CA GLY A 215 -18.92 3.04 15.74
C GLY A 215 -18.56 2.18 14.52
N LYS A 216 -19.12 0.96 14.39
CA LYS A 216 -18.89 0.06 13.25
C LYS A 216 -20.04 0.12 12.26
N TRP A 217 -19.72 0.16 10.96
CA TRP A 217 -20.71 0.02 9.90
C TRP A 217 -21.00 -1.45 9.66
N MET A 218 -22.27 -1.83 9.72
CA MET A 218 -22.72 -3.22 9.63
C MET A 218 -23.95 -3.29 8.71
N SER A 219 -24.15 -4.44 8.07
CA SER A 219 -25.41 -4.66 7.34
C SER A 219 -26.59 -4.63 8.34
N PRO A 220 -27.82 -4.36 7.90
CA PRO A 220 -28.98 -4.36 8.79
C PRO A 220 -29.18 -5.68 9.55
N ASP A 221 -28.87 -6.81 8.90
CA ASP A 221 -28.96 -8.14 9.50
C ASP A 221 -27.87 -8.34 10.56
N ASP A 222 -26.62 -8.00 10.24
CA ASP A 222 -25.51 -8.09 11.21
C ASP A 222 -25.74 -7.15 12.41
N ALA A 223 -26.30 -5.96 12.18
CA ALA A 223 -26.65 -5.01 13.24
C ALA A 223 -27.77 -5.56 14.15
N ARG A 224 -28.72 -6.32 13.61
CA ARG A 224 -29.74 -7.02 14.41
C ARG A 224 -29.10 -8.11 15.26
N GLU A 225 -28.24 -8.93 14.67
CA GLU A 225 -27.54 -10.00 15.38
C GLU A 225 -26.63 -9.44 16.47
N TYR A 226 -25.88 -8.39 16.17
CA TYR A 226 -25.03 -7.69 17.12
C TYR A 226 -25.81 -7.17 18.33
N ARG A 227 -26.97 -6.53 18.12
CA ARG A 227 -27.84 -6.07 19.21
C ARG A 227 -28.37 -7.22 20.07
N MET A 228 -28.73 -8.34 19.44
CA MET A 228 -29.19 -9.54 20.15
C MET A 228 -28.07 -10.19 20.95
N GLU A 229 -26.85 -10.25 20.41
CA GLU A 229 -25.68 -10.77 21.11
C GLU A 229 -25.30 -9.86 22.28
N LYS A 230 -25.29 -8.55 22.09
CA LYS A 230 -25.05 -7.56 23.16
C LYS A 230 -26.07 -7.70 24.29
N ALA A 231 -27.36 -7.88 23.95
CA ALA A 231 -28.40 -8.14 24.94
C ALA A 231 -28.20 -9.46 25.68
N ARG A 232 -27.81 -10.54 24.97
CA ARG A 232 -27.48 -11.84 25.58
C ARG A 232 -26.27 -11.74 26.50
N ALA A 233 -25.22 -11.03 26.10
CA ALA A 233 -24.03 -10.81 26.90
C ALA A 233 -24.35 -10.02 28.19
N ALA A 234 -25.15 -8.95 28.07
CA ALA A 234 -25.63 -8.19 29.22
C ALA A 234 -26.48 -9.05 30.17
N ALA A 235 -27.38 -9.87 29.63
CA ALA A 235 -28.19 -10.79 30.43
C ALA A 235 -27.33 -11.85 31.14
N ARG A 236 -26.31 -12.41 30.49
CA ARG A 236 -25.35 -13.33 31.11
C ARG A 236 -24.58 -12.66 32.25
N LYS A 237 -24.10 -11.44 32.03
CA LYS A 237 -23.40 -10.65 33.05
C LYS A 237 -24.30 -10.38 34.25
N MET A 238 -25.53 -9.90 34.04
CA MET A 238 -26.50 -9.67 35.11
C MET A 238 -26.85 -10.96 35.87
N ALA A 239 -26.98 -12.09 35.17
CA ALA A 239 -27.23 -13.38 35.80
C ALA A 239 -26.03 -13.88 36.61
N GLU A 240 -24.80 -13.62 36.16
CA GLU A 240 -23.58 -13.94 36.89
C GLU A 240 -23.43 -13.05 38.13
N GLU A 241 -23.63 -11.74 38.00
CA GLU A 241 -23.62 -10.81 39.14
C GLU A 241 -24.68 -11.20 40.18
N ARG A 242 -25.87 -11.60 39.75
CA ARG A 242 -26.90 -12.12 40.66
C ARG A 242 -26.49 -13.42 41.35
N ARG A 243 -25.87 -14.36 40.63
CA ARG A 243 -25.34 -15.60 41.23
C ARG A 243 -24.23 -15.30 42.23
N GLN A 244 -23.31 -14.39 41.92
CA GLN A 244 -22.26 -13.95 42.84
C GLN A 244 -22.86 -13.26 44.07
N PHE A 245 -23.88 -12.42 43.90
CA PHE A 245 -24.60 -11.81 45.02
C PHE A 245 -25.29 -12.86 45.89
N GLU A 246 -26.00 -13.82 45.30
CA GLU A 246 -26.68 -14.90 46.03
C GLU A 246 -25.71 -15.86 46.73
N GLN A 247 -24.51 -16.08 46.18
CA GLN A 247 -23.45 -16.86 46.84
C GLN A 247 -22.80 -16.11 48.00
N ASN A 248 -22.59 -14.80 47.83
CA ASN A 248 -21.86 -13.97 48.78
C ASN A 248 -22.75 -13.27 49.80
N LYS A 249 -24.08 -13.39 49.74
CA LYS A 249 -24.97 -12.76 50.72
C LYS A 249 -24.88 -13.42 52.09
N CYS A 250 -24.95 -12.60 53.14
CA CYS A 250 -25.04 -13.08 54.52
C CYS A 250 -26.36 -13.83 54.72
N ARG A 251 -26.31 -15.06 55.25
CA ARG A 251 -27.49 -15.91 55.47
C ARG A 251 -28.46 -15.36 56.52
N ARG A 252 -27.96 -14.60 57.51
CA ARG A 252 -28.77 -14.07 58.61
C ARG A 252 -29.58 -12.83 58.24
N CYS A 253 -29.05 -11.94 57.41
CA CYS A 253 -29.75 -10.72 56.97
C CYS A 253 -30.16 -10.74 55.49
N ASP A 254 -29.97 -11.86 54.81
CA ASP A 254 -30.26 -12.08 53.39
C ASP A 254 -29.69 -11.01 52.45
N GLY A 255 -28.46 -10.57 52.70
CA GLY A 255 -27.78 -9.59 51.85
C GLY A 255 -28.05 -8.12 52.18
N SER A 256 -29.00 -7.82 53.06
CA SER A 256 -29.41 -6.44 53.37
C SER A 256 -28.44 -5.67 54.29
N GLY A 257 -27.53 -6.38 54.97
CA GLY A 257 -26.65 -5.81 56.00
C GLY A 257 -27.35 -5.38 57.28
N THR A 258 -28.68 -5.46 57.34
CA THR A 258 -29.46 -4.99 58.49
C THR A 258 -30.43 -6.06 58.96
N ILE A 259 -30.71 -6.04 60.25
CA ILE A 259 -31.80 -6.79 60.85
C ILE A 259 -32.70 -5.78 61.55
N TYR A 260 -33.97 -6.14 61.72
CA TYR A 260 -34.89 -5.33 62.49
C TYR A 260 -35.61 -6.20 63.51
N PHE A 261 -36.02 -5.57 64.60
CA PHE A 261 -36.76 -6.22 65.66
C PHE A 261 -38.18 -5.69 65.67
N GLU A 262 -39.15 -6.59 65.53
CA GLU A 262 -40.55 -6.27 65.80
C GLU A 262 -40.78 -6.37 67.30
N ILE A 263 -41.16 -5.24 67.91
CA ILE A 263 -41.51 -5.17 69.32
C ILE A 263 -43.01 -5.45 69.42
N ARG A 264 -43.35 -6.64 69.89
CA ARG A 264 -44.74 -7.08 70.07
C ARG A 264 -45.10 -7.06 71.56
N PRO A 265 -46.29 -6.57 71.92
CA PRO A 265 -46.74 -6.66 73.31
C PRO A 265 -46.84 -8.13 73.72
N ALA A 266 -46.28 -8.46 74.89
CA ALA A 266 -46.35 -9.82 75.42
C ALA A 266 -47.81 -10.24 75.66
N PRO A 267 -48.19 -11.49 75.35
CA PRO A 267 -49.52 -11.99 75.68
C PRO A 267 -49.73 -11.92 77.19
N VAL A 268 -50.83 -11.30 77.61
CA VAL A 268 -51.17 -11.22 79.04
C VAL A 268 -51.49 -12.63 79.54
N VAL A 269 -50.58 -13.22 80.30
CA VAL A 269 -50.82 -14.51 80.96
C VAL A 269 -51.78 -14.28 82.12
N VAL A 270 -53.03 -14.71 81.95
CA VAL A 270 -54.07 -14.60 82.98
C VAL A 270 -53.76 -15.60 84.10
N GLY A 271 -53.32 -15.13 85.28
CA GLY A 271 -53.22 -15.97 86.47
C GLY A 271 -52.12 -15.67 87.50
N GLN A 272 -51.08 -14.90 87.17
CA GLN A 272 -50.04 -14.56 88.17
C GLN A 272 -50.43 -13.30 88.96
N ARG A 273 -50.82 -13.50 90.23
CA ARG A 273 -50.95 -12.41 91.21
C ARG A 273 -49.56 -11.98 91.65
N GLY A 274 -49.14 -10.82 91.18
CA GLY A 274 -47.94 -10.11 91.66
C GLY A 274 -46.79 -10.10 90.66
N SER A 275 -46.25 -8.90 90.45
CA SER A 275 -45.02 -8.53 89.73
C SER A 275 -45.11 -8.25 88.22
N SER A 276 -44.51 -7.10 87.87
CA SER A 276 -44.07 -6.58 86.56
C SER A 276 -44.81 -7.01 85.28
N ARG A 277 -45.30 -6.01 84.53
CA ARG A 277 -45.69 -6.14 83.11
C ARG A 277 -44.63 -6.99 82.38
N GLN A 278 -45.05 -8.09 81.75
CA GLN A 278 -44.10 -8.92 81.02
C GLN A 278 -43.38 -8.08 79.95
N PRO A 279 -42.05 -8.22 79.80
CA PRO A 279 -41.30 -7.45 78.84
C PRO A 279 -41.79 -7.75 77.42
N ASP A 280 -41.83 -6.73 76.57
CA ASP A 280 -42.27 -6.87 75.18
C ASP A 280 -41.44 -7.94 74.45
N LEU A 281 -42.10 -8.72 73.60
CA LEU A 281 -41.47 -9.74 72.77
C LEU A 281 -40.72 -9.06 71.63
N ARG A 282 -39.39 -9.20 71.63
CA ARG A 282 -38.50 -8.68 70.60
C ARG A 282 -38.20 -9.78 69.58
N ILE A 283 -38.87 -9.74 68.43
CA ILE A 283 -38.69 -10.76 67.37
C ILE A 283 -37.74 -10.24 66.30
N GLU A 284 -36.59 -10.89 66.16
CA GLU A 284 -35.61 -10.59 65.10
C GLU A 284 -36.14 -11.02 63.72
N ARG A 285 -36.01 -10.13 62.74
CA ARG A 285 -36.32 -10.38 61.33
C ARG A 285 -35.17 -9.90 60.44
N PRO A 286 -34.85 -10.64 59.37
CA PRO A 286 -33.85 -10.20 58.40
C PRO A 286 -34.36 -9.02 57.57
N GLY A 287 -33.47 -8.13 57.16
CA GLY A 287 -33.79 -7.14 56.14
C GLY A 287 -34.13 -5.75 56.64
N VAL A 288 -34.72 -4.99 55.73
CA VAL A 288 -35.30 -3.68 56.01
C VAL A 288 -36.76 -3.88 56.41
N PRO A 289 -37.24 -3.20 57.47
CA PRO A 289 -38.62 -3.37 57.90
C PRO A 289 -39.62 -2.93 56.82
N PRO A 290 -40.77 -3.62 56.70
CA PRO A 290 -41.82 -3.23 55.78
C PRO A 290 -42.36 -1.85 56.17
N LYS A 291 -42.57 -0.97 55.17
CA LYS A 291 -43.04 0.42 55.37
C LYS A 291 -44.35 0.52 56.16
N ASN A 292 -45.18 -0.54 56.15
CA ASN A 292 -46.48 -0.59 56.80
C ASN A 292 -46.52 -1.59 57.98
N SER A 293 -45.42 -1.74 58.72
CA SER A 293 -45.40 -2.59 59.92
C SER A 293 -46.44 -2.12 60.94
N LYS A 294 -47.25 -3.05 61.44
CA LYS A 294 -48.23 -2.80 62.53
C LYS A 294 -47.59 -2.71 63.91
N TYR A 295 -46.32 -3.10 64.03
CA TYR A 295 -45.56 -3.15 65.28
C TYR A 295 -44.47 -2.08 65.28
N ALA A 296 -44.08 -1.62 66.47
CA ALA A 296 -42.90 -0.79 66.63
C ALA A 296 -41.65 -1.56 66.18
N VAL A 297 -40.74 -0.87 65.49
CA VAL A 297 -39.57 -1.49 64.87
C VAL A 297 -38.29 -0.80 65.35
N GLU A 298 -37.31 -1.60 65.76
CA GLU A 298 -35.93 -1.18 66.00
C GLU A 298 -35.02 -1.76 64.93
N ARG A 299 -34.11 -0.97 64.36
CA ARG A 299 -33.16 -1.43 63.33
C ARG A 299 -31.75 -1.51 63.90
N SER A 300 -31.01 -2.55 63.54
CA SER A 300 -29.58 -2.66 63.86
C SER A 300 -28.78 -3.23 62.69
N ALA A 301 -27.46 -3.02 62.72
CA ALA A 301 -26.55 -3.69 61.80
C ALA A 301 -26.59 -5.20 62.06
N CYS A 302 -26.59 -6.00 61.00
CA CYS A 302 -26.53 -7.45 61.16
C CYS A 302 -25.21 -7.85 61.83
N PRO A 303 -25.25 -8.58 62.95
CA PRO A 303 -24.05 -8.91 63.73
C PRO A 303 -23.09 -9.83 62.95
N ASP A 304 -23.62 -10.78 62.18
CA ASP A 304 -22.83 -11.79 61.46
C ASP A 304 -21.99 -11.17 60.33
N CYS A 305 -22.52 -10.14 59.64
CA CYS A 305 -21.79 -9.46 58.57
C CYS A 305 -21.31 -8.05 58.94
N LYS A 306 -21.52 -7.61 60.20
CA LYS A 306 -21.21 -6.27 60.70
C LYS A 306 -21.71 -5.14 59.79
N GLY A 307 -22.93 -5.28 59.26
CA GLY A 307 -23.51 -4.27 58.37
C GLY A 307 -23.20 -4.41 56.87
N SER A 308 -22.28 -5.28 56.46
CA SER A 308 -21.83 -5.35 55.05
C SER A 308 -22.82 -6.03 54.10
N GLY A 309 -23.74 -6.84 54.63
CA GLY A 309 -24.62 -7.71 53.85
C GLY A 309 -23.93 -8.90 53.20
N LYS A 310 -22.60 -8.97 53.25
CA LYS A 310 -21.80 -10.04 52.64
C LYS A 310 -21.39 -11.07 53.67
N ARG A 311 -21.18 -12.31 53.23
CA ARG A 311 -20.61 -13.39 54.03
C ARG A 311 -19.17 -13.03 54.41
N GLN A 312 -18.82 -13.14 55.70
CA GLN A 312 -17.44 -13.00 56.19
C GLN A 312 -16.73 -14.35 56.15
#